data_AF-A0A7V9K6Z6-F1
#
_entry.id   AF-A0A7V9K6Z6-F1
#
_cell.length_a   1.000
_cell.length_b   1.000
_cell.length_c   1.000
_cell.angle_alpha   90.00
_cell.angle_beta   90.00
_cell.angle_gamma   90.00
#
_symmetry.space_group_name_H-M   'P 1'
#
loop_
_entity.id
_entity.type
_entity.pdbx_description
1 polymer ?
#
loop_
_entity_poly.entity_id
_entity_poly.type
_entity_poly.pdbx_seq_one_letter_code
_entity_poly.pdbx_strand_id
1 'polypeptide(L)' 'MVHSLPAYGSGVTVLTHDGSLAVAAASDVTSLALEELQFMLGAGPCVDAFSLRRPVLHDHVVAGAPSGWRGYG' A
#
# COMPACT_ATOMS: atom_id res chain seq x y z
N MET A 1 -13.10 -13.25 -15.66
CA MET A 1 -14.09 -13.29 -14.56
C MET A 1 -13.69 -12.24 -13.54
N VAL A 2 -14.63 -11.41 -13.08
CA VAL A 2 -14.38 -10.40 -12.04
C VAL A 2 -14.94 -10.91 -10.72
N HIS A 3 -14.19 -10.73 -9.63
CA HIS A 3 -14.63 -11.06 -8.28
C HIS A 3 -14.58 -9.80 -7.43
N SER A 4 -15.62 -9.54 -6.64
CA SER A 4 -15.62 -8.45 -5.66
C SER A 4 -14.99 -8.92 -4.36
N LEU A 5 -14.22 -8.06 -3.72
CA LEU A 5 -13.70 -8.25 -2.38
C LEU A 5 -14.26 -7.14 -1.49
N PRO A 6 -15.07 -7.46 -0.47
CA PRO A 6 -15.51 -6.46 0.50
C PRO A 6 -14.30 -5.86 1.22
N ALA A 7 -14.25 -4.52 1.27
CA ALA A 7 -13.22 -3.78 1.99
C ALA A 7 -13.83 -2.51 2.58
N TYR A 8 -13.30 -2.06 3.71
CA TYR A 8 -13.66 -0.77 4.31
C TYR A 8 -13.10 0.41 3.51
N GLY A 9 -12.02 0.18 2.77
CA GLY A 9 -11.37 1.18 1.92
C GLY A 9 -10.41 0.52 0.92
N SER A 10 -10.03 1.28 -0.11
CA SER A 10 -9.11 0.85 -1.17
C SER A 10 -8.32 2.04 -1.68
N GLY A 11 -7.05 1.79 -2.02
CA GLY A 11 -6.18 2.74 -2.68
C GLY A 11 -5.54 2.13 -3.91
N VAL A 12 -5.18 2.97 -4.87
CA VAL A 12 -4.45 2.60 -6.08
C VAL A 12 -3.26 3.52 -6.21
N THR A 13 -2.07 2.93 -6.15
CA THR A 13 -0.80 3.62 -6.37
C THR A 13 -0.12 3.08 -7.62
N VAL A 14 0.42 3.99 -8.43
CA VAL A 14 1.20 3.67 -9.62
C VAL A 14 2.68 3.82 -9.28
N LEU A 15 3.44 2.77 -9.58
CA LEU A 15 4.89 2.72 -9.40
C LEU A 15 5.56 2.47 -10.75
N THR A 16 6.66 3.15 -11.00
CA THR A 16 7.50 2.96 -12.18
C THR A 16 8.85 2.37 -11.78
N HIS A 17 9.52 1.71 -12.73
CA HIS A 17 10.82 1.08 -12.47
C HIS A 17 11.94 2.09 -12.15
N ASP A 18 11.78 3.36 -12.53
CA ASP A 18 12.70 4.45 -12.17
C ASP A 18 12.46 5.00 -10.75
N GLY A 19 11.51 4.45 -10.01
CA GLY A 19 11.23 4.79 -8.62
C GLY A 19 10.18 5.87 -8.42
N SER A 20 9.50 6.33 -9.49
CA SER A 20 8.37 7.24 -9.31
C SER A 20 7.18 6.51 -8.67
N LEU A 21 6.57 7.15 -7.68
CA LEU A 21 5.39 6.66 -6.97
C LEU A 21 4.35 7.76 -6.91
N ALA A 22 3.11 7.46 -7.28
CA ALA A 22 2.00 8.40 -7.21
C ALA A 22 0.69 7.70 -6.84
N VAL A 23 -0.10 8.34 -5.96
CA VAL A 23 -1.47 7.89 -5.66
C VAL A 23 -2.38 8.27 -6.81
N ALA A 24 -2.99 7.27 -7.46
CA ALA A 24 -3.92 7.47 -8.57
C ALA A 24 -5.35 7.67 -8.08
N ALA A 25 -5.76 6.93 -7.04
CA ALA A 25 -7.09 7.03 -6.44
C ALA A 25 -7.11 6.45 -5.02
N ALA A 26 -8.05 6.93 -4.21
CA ALA A 26 -8.41 6.34 -2.93
C ALA A 26 -9.92 6.46 -2.71
N SER A 27 -10.51 5.50 -2.01
CA SER A 27 -11.96 5.49 -1.72
C SER A 27 -12.37 6.51 -0.65
N ASP A 28 -11.46 6.84 0.25
CA ASP A 28 -11.71 7.67 1.42
C ASP A 28 -10.40 8.28 1.94
N VAL A 29 -10.53 9.19 2.91
CA VAL A 29 -9.39 9.93 3.49
C VAL A 29 -8.42 9.04 4.26
N THR A 30 -8.89 7.96 4.87
CA THR A 30 -8.04 7.03 5.61
C THR A 30 -7.19 6.21 4.64
N SER A 31 -7.81 5.70 3.58
CA SER A 31 -7.13 5.00 2.50
C SER A 31 -6.12 5.91 1.80
N LEU A 32 -6.46 7.18 1.56
CA LEU A 32 -5.52 8.16 1.00
C LEU A 32 -4.30 8.35 1.91
N ALA A 33 -4.50 8.53 3.22
CA ALA A 33 -3.40 8.70 4.17
C ALA A 33 -2.47 7.46 4.19
N LEU A 34 -3.02 6.25 4.06
CA LEU A 34 -2.22 5.03 3.96
C LEU A 34 -1.38 4.98 2.68
N GLU A 35 -1.90 5.46 1.54
CA GLU A 35 -1.16 5.54 0.29
C GLU A 35 -0.07 6.61 0.33
N GLU A 36 -0.38 7.80 0.86
CA GLU A 36 0.59 8.89 1.06
C GLU A 36 1.71 8.49 2.02
N LEU A 37 1.43 7.66 3.01
CA LEU A 37 2.45 7.14 3.91
C LEU A 37 3.50 6.30 3.16
N GLN A 38 3.10 5.51 2.16
CA GLN A 38 4.04 4.74 1.33
C GLN A 38 4.95 5.64 0.53
N PHE A 39 4.37 6.72 -0.02
CA PHE A 39 5.12 7.75 -0.73
C PHE A 39 6.15 8.40 0.18
N MET A 40 5.74 8.83 1.37
CA MET A 40 6.62 9.51 2.32
C MET A 40 7.75 8.60 2.84
N LEU A 41 7.46 7.32 3.11
CA LEU A 41 8.45 6.38 3.61
C LEU A 41 9.33 5.77 2.52
N GLY A 42 8.87 5.78 1.26
CA GLY A 42 9.46 4.96 0.20
C GLY A 42 9.37 3.46 0.47
N ALA A 43 8.49 3.05 1.37
CA ALA A 43 8.31 1.68 1.84
C ALA A 43 6.84 1.45 2.23
N GLY A 44 6.38 0.21 2.18
CA GLY A 44 5.00 -0.14 2.50
C GLY A 44 4.47 -1.29 1.64
N PRO A 45 3.20 -1.69 1.84
CA PRO A 45 2.61 -2.85 1.17
C PRO A 45 2.65 -2.81 -0.37
N CYS A 46 2.31 -1.69 -1.00
CA CYS A 46 2.34 -1.52 -2.45
C CYS A 46 3.76 -1.45 -3.01
N VAL A 47 4.69 -0.83 -2.26
CA VAL A 47 6.12 -0.81 -2.63
C VAL A 47 6.68 -2.23 -2.60
N ASP A 48 6.43 -2.96 -1.51
CA ASP A 48 6.88 -4.35 -1.36
C ASP A 48 6.22 -5.27 -2.39
N ALA A 49 4.92 -5.10 -2.67
CA ALA A 49 4.22 -5.87 -3.70
C ALA A 49 4.80 -5.63 -5.09
N PHE A 50 5.14 -4.38 -5.43
CA PHE A 50 5.79 -4.03 -6.68
C PHE A 50 7.18 -4.66 -6.80
N SER A 51 8.01 -4.52 -5.76
CA SER A 51 9.38 -5.07 -5.74
C SER A 51 9.40 -6.59 -5.75
N LEU A 52 8.52 -7.25 -4.99
CA LEU A 52 8.48 -8.71 -4.83
C LEU A 52 7.65 -9.40 -5.92
N ARG A 53 6.94 -8.64 -6.76
CA ARG A 53 6.05 -9.15 -7.83
C ARG A 53 5.02 -10.15 -7.31
N ARG A 54 4.49 -9.93 -6.10
CA ARG A 54 3.48 -10.80 -5.48
C ARG A 54 2.56 -10.01 -4.54
N PRO A 55 1.35 -10.52 -4.23
CA PRO A 55 0.51 -9.94 -3.19
C PRO A 55 1.22 -9.94 -1.83
N VAL A 56 1.07 -8.85 -1.08
CA VAL A 56 1.52 -8.70 0.30
C VAL A 56 0.27 -8.57 1.18
N LEU A 57 0.03 -9.54 2.05
CA LEU A 57 -1.17 -9.64 2.89
C LEU A 57 -0.73 -9.70 4.35
N HIS A 58 -1.26 -8.80 5.18
CA HIS A 58 -1.04 -8.78 6.61
C HIS A 58 -2.39 -8.78 7.33
N ASP A 59 -2.53 -9.63 8.34
CA ASP A 59 -3.67 -9.66 9.24
C ASP A 59 -3.73 -8.41 10.13
N HIS A 60 -2.58 -8.01 10.65
CA HIS A 60 -2.38 -6.82 11.45
C HIS A 60 -1.08 -6.13 11.05
N VAL A 61 -1.21 -4.96 10.43
CA VAL A 61 -0.08 -4.17 9.92
C VAL A 61 0.90 -3.81 11.05
N VAL A 62 0.43 -3.52 12.26
CA VAL A 62 1.31 -3.14 13.38
C VAL A 62 2.07 -4.32 13.99
N ALA A 63 1.45 -5.50 14.04
CA ALA A 63 1.98 -6.65 14.78
C ALA A 63 2.96 -7.51 13.97
N GLY A 64 2.98 -7.37 12.63
CA GLY A 64 3.75 -8.24 11.75
C GLY A 64 4.42 -7.53 10.57
N ALA A 65 4.47 -6.20 10.55
CA ALA A 65 5.08 -5.51 9.42
C ALA A 65 6.62 -5.54 9.47
N PRO A 66 7.27 -5.55 8.29
CA PRO A 66 8.72 -5.38 8.17
C PRO A 66 9.20 -4.09 8.84
N SER A 67 10.47 -4.04 9.24
CA SER A 67 11.06 -2.86 9.90
C SER A 67 10.96 -1.56 9.09
N GLY A 68 10.74 -1.64 7.77
CA GLY A 68 10.55 -0.48 6.89
C GLY A 68 9.19 0.20 7.03
N TRP A 69 8.22 -0.42 7.72
CA TRP A 69 6.84 0.06 7.80
C TRP A 69 6.52 0.75 9.13
N ARG A 70 7.53 1.25 9.86
CA ARG A 70 7.39 1.83 11.22
C ARG A 70 6.45 3.05 11.33
N GLY A 71 5.88 3.56 10.23
CA GLY A 71 4.86 4.61 10.24
C GLY A 71 3.41 4.11 10.25
N TYR A 72 3.17 2.80 10.11
CA TYR A 72 1.82 2.21 10.07
C TYR A 72 1.23 1.87 11.45
N GLY A 73 1.98 2.10 12.53
CA GLY A 73 1.60 1.78 13.91
C GLY A 73 1.79 2.93 14.87
#